data_AF-A0A2W6XVP8-F1
#
_entry.id   AF-A0A2W6XVP8-F1
#
_cell.length_a   1.000
_cell.length_b   1.000
_cell.length_c   1.000
_cell.angle_alpha   90.00
_cell.angle_beta   90.00
_cell.angle_gamma   90.00
#
_symmetry.space_group_name_H-M   'P 1'
#
loop_
_entity.id
_entity.type
_entity.pdbx_description
1 polymer ?
#
loop_
_entity_poly.entity_id
_entity_poly.type
_entity_poly.pdbx_seq_one_letter_code
_entity_poly.pdbx_strand_id
1 'polypeptide(L)'
;MGGARNSGDDRPVHGQERETQVTKFNEEWTVGPHGDVEEIAEGVLSVPGEIVMPLGRFPRRMTVVRQKDQTTVIWSAIALAEPDMACCQ
;
A
#
# COMPACT_ATOMS: atom_id res chain seq x y z
N MET A 1 -35.55 -51.13 -31.31
CA MET A 1 -35.46 -49.65 -31.23
C MET A 1 -35.48 -49.30 -29.76
N GLY A 2 -34.38 -49.05 -29.06
CA GLY A 2 -33.27 -48.17 -29.41
C GLY A 2 -33.54 -46.78 -28.80
N GLY A 3 -33.47 -46.65 -27.47
CA GLY A 3 -33.64 -45.39 -26.75
C GLY A 3 -32.50 -45.23 -25.76
N ALA A 4 -31.58 -44.32 -26.06
CA ALA A 4 -30.36 -44.05 -25.31
C ALA A 4 -30.68 -43.48 -23.91
N ARG A 5 -30.02 -44.03 -22.88
CA ARG A 5 -29.98 -43.42 -21.55
C ARG A 5 -28.99 -42.27 -21.63
N ASN A 6 -29.44 -41.02 -21.51
CA ASN A 6 -28.54 -39.91 -21.23
C ASN A 6 -28.09 -40.07 -19.77
N SER A 7 -26.92 -40.66 -19.57
CA SER A 7 -26.21 -40.60 -18.31
C SER A 7 -25.93 -39.14 -17.99
N GLY A 8 -26.69 -38.58 -17.05
CA GLY A 8 -26.37 -37.30 -16.44
C GLY A 8 -24.97 -37.39 -15.86
N ASP A 9 -24.11 -36.48 -16.27
CA ASP A 9 -22.75 -36.32 -15.77
C ASP A 9 -22.84 -35.78 -14.33
N ASP A 10 -23.07 -36.67 -13.36
CA ASP A 10 -23.06 -36.43 -11.91
C ASP A 10 -21.62 -36.23 -11.39
N ARG A 11 -20.77 -35.52 -12.14
CA ARG A 11 -19.46 -35.13 -11.62
C ARG A 11 -19.66 -34.02 -10.61
N PRO A 12 -19.20 -34.18 -9.35
CA PRO A 12 -19.26 -33.11 -8.38
C PRO A 12 -18.43 -31.94 -8.91
N VAL A 13 -19.08 -30.79 -9.09
CA VAL A 13 -18.37 -29.53 -9.32
C VAL A 13 -17.62 -29.24 -8.03
N HIS A 14 -16.34 -29.60 -7.98
CA HIS A 14 -15.43 -29.15 -6.92
C HIS A 14 -15.19 -27.66 -7.11
N GLY A 15 -16.13 -26.85 -6.63
CA GLY A 15 -15.88 -25.44 -6.36
C GLY A 15 -14.85 -25.37 -5.25
N GLN A 16 -13.58 -25.23 -5.60
CA GLN A 16 -12.56 -24.84 -4.63
C GLN A 16 -12.87 -23.41 -4.20
N GLU A 17 -13.52 -23.27 -3.05
CA GLU A 17 -13.57 -22.02 -2.29
C GLU A 17 -12.11 -21.62 -2.01
N ARG A 18 -11.61 -20.61 -2.72
CA ARG A 18 -10.31 -20.02 -2.42
C ARG A 18 -10.49 -19.26 -1.11
N GLU A 19 -10.07 -19.87 -0.02
CA GLU A 19 -9.89 -19.20 1.26
C GLU A 19 -9.03 -17.94 1.00
N THR A 20 -9.62 -16.77 1.23
CA THR A 20 -8.94 -15.48 1.03
C THR A 20 -7.81 -15.39 2.05
N GLN A 21 -6.60 -15.75 1.65
CA GLN A 21 -5.42 -15.58 2.49
C GLN A 21 -5.12 -14.07 2.62
N VAL A 22 -5.66 -13.44 3.66
CA VAL A 22 -5.33 -12.07 4.00
C VAL A 22 -3.92 -12.06 4.58
N THR A 23 -3.03 -11.26 4.00
CA THR A 23 -1.67 -11.07 4.52
C THR A 23 -1.76 -10.37 5.88
N LYS A 24 -0.94 -10.80 6.86
CA LYS A 24 -0.92 -10.21 8.22
C LYS A 24 -0.70 -8.69 8.13
N PHE A 25 -1.44 -7.91 8.91
CA PHE A 25 -1.16 -6.49 9.08
C PHE A 25 0.19 -6.27 9.77
N ASN A 26 0.93 -5.27 9.31
CA ASN A 26 2.14 -4.84 10.00
C ASN A 26 1.76 -4.10 11.29
N GLU A 27 2.21 -4.60 12.42
CA GLU A 27 2.05 -3.97 13.74
C GLU A 27 3.15 -2.94 14.02
N GLU A 28 4.28 -3.08 13.32
CA GLU A 28 5.46 -2.22 13.44
C GLU A 28 5.87 -1.69 12.07
N TRP A 29 6.29 -0.43 12.02
CA TRP A 29 6.76 0.23 10.81
C TRP A 29 8.23 0.57 10.97
N THR A 30 9.07 0.09 10.06
CA THR A 30 10.49 0.47 10.04
C THR A 30 10.65 1.81 9.35
N VAL A 31 11.10 2.82 10.11
CA VAL A 31 11.48 4.12 9.56
C VAL A 31 12.82 3.97 8.82
N GLY A 32 12.79 4.18 7.51
CA GLY A 32 13.98 4.20 6.66
C GLY A 32 14.58 5.60 6.55
N PRO A 33 15.73 5.75 5.87
CA PRO A 33 16.33 7.06 5.65
C PRO A 33 15.39 8.01 4.91
N HIS A 34 15.09 9.15 5.53
CA HIS A 34 14.41 10.29 4.94
C HIS A 34 15.09 11.57 5.38
N GLY A 35 14.95 12.63 4.59
CA GLY A 35 15.36 13.97 4.97
C GLY A 35 14.21 14.73 5.63
N ASP A 36 14.38 16.04 5.72
CA ASP A 36 13.46 16.94 6.42
C ASP A 36 12.12 17.08 5.70
N VAL A 37 11.08 17.46 6.45
CA VAL A 37 9.79 17.85 5.90
C VAL A 37 9.87 19.31 5.43
N GLU A 38 9.71 19.53 4.12
CA GLU A 38 9.82 20.85 3.50
C GLU A 38 8.45 21.31 2.98
N GLU A 39 7.94 22.46 3.42
CA GLU A 39 6.76 23.08 2.80
C GLU A 39 7.17 23.81 1.51
N ILE A 40 6.71 23.32 0.36
CA ILE A 40 7.09 23.84 -0.97
C ILE A 40 6.01 24.75 -1.58
N ALA A 41 4.79 24.67 -1.05
CA ALA A 41 3.68 25.57 -1.31
C ALA A 41 2.69 25.47 -0.14
N GLU A 42 1.74 26.41 -0.04
CA GLU A 42 0.74 26.41 1.03
C GLU A 42 0.01 25.06 1.11
N GLY A 43 0.22 24.33 2.22
CA GLY A 43 -0.38 23.02 2.44
C GLY A 43 0.20 21.89 1.58
N VAL A 44 1.32 22.11 0.89
CA VAL A 44 2.04 21.09 0.11
C VAL A 44 3.42 20.87 0.70
N LEU A 45 3.61 19.72 1.32
CA LEU A 45 4.87 19.30 1.91
C LEU A 45 5.57 18.29 1.01
N SER A 46 6.89 18.33 1.01
CA SER A 46 7.75 17.37 0.33
C SER A 46 8.74 16.77 1.31
N VAL A 47 8.91 15.45 1.26
CA VAL A 47 9.91 14.75 2.07
C VAL A 47 10.82 13.97 1.14
N PRO A 48 12.11 14.33 1.02
CA PRO A 48 13.08 13.52 0.30
C PRO A 48 13.38 12.25 1.09
N GLY A 49 13.76 11.18 0.41
CA GLY A 49 14.26 9.99 1.08
C GLY A 49 14.92 9.04 0.11
N GLU A 50 15.25 7.85 0.59
CA GLU A 50 15.91 6.83 -0.21
C GLU A 50 15.15 5.51 -0.15
N ILE A 51 15.16 4.77 -1.25
CA ILE A 51 14.82 3.34 -1.27
C ILE A 51 16.14 2.58 -1.18
N VAL A 52 16.28 1.78 -0.14
CA VAL A 52 17.44 0.89 0.04
C VAL A 52 17.13 -0.43 -0.65
N MET A 53 17.89 -0.76 -1.69
CA MET A 53 17.81 -2.04 -2.41
C MET A 53 19.19 -2.71 -2.44
N PRO A 54 19.28 -4.03 -2.71
CA PRO A 54 20.57 -4.70 -2.89
C PRO A 54 21.45 -4.06 -3.97
N LEU A 55 20.83 -3.43 -4.97
CA LEU A 55 21.51 -2.74 -6.08
C LEU A 55 21.98 -1.32 -5.72
N GLY A 56 21.64 -0.81 -4.53
CA GLY A 56 22.04 0.52 -4.08
C GLY A 56 20.92 1.32 -3.44
N ARG A 57 21.18 2.62 -3.29
CA ARG A 57 20.24 3.60 -2.73
C ARG A 57 19.72 4.48 -3.84
N PHE A 58 18.40 4.58 -3.95
CA PHE A 58 17.74 5.34 -5.00
C PHE A 58 16.94 6.48 -4.41
N PRO A 59 17.06 7.71 -4.94
CA PRO A 59 16.29 8.84 -4.45
C PRO A 59 14.80 8.59 -4.65
N ARG A 60 14.01 8.89 -3.63
CA ARG A 60 12.55 8.95 -3.68
C ARG A 60 12.05 10.21 -2.99
N ARG A 61 10.79 10.55 -3.22
CA ARG A 61 10.15 11.72 -2.62
C ARG A 61 8.71 11.38 -2.27
N MET A 62 8.32 11.71 -1.05
CA MET A 62 6.92 11.77 -0.64
C MET A 62 6.38 13.16 -0.89
N THR A 63 5.10 13.25 -1.25
CA THR A 63 4.36 14.50 -1.26
C THR A 63 3.15 14.36 -0.36
N VAL A 64 2.94 15.34 0.49
CA VAL A 64 1.83 15.40 1.42
C VAL A 64 1.04 16.66 1.12
N VAL A 65 -0.27 16.53 0.92
CA VAL A 65 -1.16 17.67 0.68
C VAL A 65 -2.18 17.74 1.80
N ARG A 66 -2.17 18.84 2.55
CA ARG A 66 -3.19 19.15 3.56
C ARG A 66 -4.42 19.71 2.87
N GLN A 67 -5.56 19.05 3.09
CA GLN A 67 -6.85 19.49 2.60
C GLN A 67 -7.52 20.45 3.60
N LYS A 68 -8.48 21.23 3.12
CA LYS A 68 -9.19 22.23 3.95
C LYS A 68 -9.97 21.63 5.11
N ASP A 69 -10.34 20.35 5.01
CA ASP A 69 -11.06 19.59 6.02
C ASP A 69 -10.13 18.89 7.04
N GLN A 70 -8.85 19.29 7.09
CA GLN A 70 -7.82 18.69 7.94
C GLN A 70 -7.54 17.21 7.64
N THR A 71 -7.94 16.74 6.46
CA THR A 71 -7.48 15.45 5.94
C THR A 71 -6.21 15.64 5.12
N THR A 72 -5.51 14.54 4.89
CA THR A 72 -4.21 14.55 4.23
C THR A 72 -4.17 13.53 3.10
N VAL A 73 -3.67 13.95 1.94
CA VAL A 73 -3.37 13.06 0.81
C VAL A 73 -1.87 12.84 0.75
N ILE A 74 -1.46 11.57 0.73
CA ILE A 74 -0.06 11.17 0.68
C ILE A 74 0.21 10.47 -0.65
N TRP A 75 1.24 10.94 -1.36
CA TRP A 75 1.76 10.30 -2.57
C TRP A 75 3.17 9.75 -2.30
N SER A 76 3.41 8.51 -2.76
CA SER A 76 4.70 7.81 -2.59
C SER A 76 5.18 7.75 -1.12
N ALA A 77 4.37 7.13 -0.26
CA ALA A 77 4.56 7.13 1.19
C ALA A 77 5.97 6.70 1.65
N ILE A 78 6.51 7.47 2.59
CA ILE A 78 7.74 7.21 3.34
C ILE A 78 7.34 7.16 4.82
N ALA A 79 7.70 6.09 5.53
CA ALA A 79 7.56 6.07 6.97
C ALA A 79 8.48 7.15 7.56
N LEU A 80 7.92 8.05 8.38
CA LEU A 80 8.64 9.12 9.06
C LEU A 80 8.78 8.82 10.55
N ALA A 81 9.75 9.46 11.20
CA ALA A 81 9.79 9.52 12.65
C ALA A 81 8.55 10.22 13.21
N GLU A 82 8.15 9.90 14.45
CA GLU A 82 6.93 10.44 15.07
C GLU A 82 6.83 11.98 15.06
N PRO A 83 7.90 12.76 15.30
CA PRO A 83 7.84 14.23 15.22
C PRO A 83 7.49 14.73 13.81
N ASP A 84 8.04 14.10 12.78
CA ASP A 84 7.83 14.48 11.38
C ASP A 84 6.45 14.03 10.89
N MET A 85 5.97 12.89 11.38
CA MET A 85 4.58 12.45 11.17
C MET A 85 3.58 13.48 11.73
N ALA A 86 3.86 14.08 12.88
CA ALA A 86 2.99 15.11 13.46
C ALA A 86 3.01 16.41 12.64
N CYS A 87 4.14 16.76 12.01
CA CYS A 87 4.26 17.93 11.14
C CYS A 87 3.41 17.79 9.85
N CYS A 88 3.26 16.55 9.36
CA CYS A 88 2.54 16.23 8.12
C CYS A 88 1.01 16.17 8.24
N GLN A 89 0.43 16.45 9.42
CA GLN A 89 -1.02 16.40 9.68
C GLN A 89 -1.67 17.75 9.39
#